data_AF-A0A1E7EMM5-F1
#
_entry.id   AF-A0A1E7EMM5-F1
#
_cell.length_a   1.000
_cell.length_b   1.000
_cell.length_c   1.000
_cell.angle_alpha   90.00
_cell.angle_beta   90.00
_cell.angle_gamma   90.00
#
_symmetry.space_group_name_H-M   'P 1'
#
loop_
_entity.id
_entity.type
_entity.pdbx_description
1 polymer ?
#
loop_
_entity_poly.entity_id
_entity_poly.type
_entity_poly.pdbx_seq_one_letter_code
_entity_poly.pdbx_strand_id
1 'polypeptide(L)'
;MSAKPREAIGYLNFYFKVVMAHWVHHQQALMVLFVVGSFMASADGNFTLITDGVENSITSININPDCKTAKGDAPNTMWTIVPGDGGVQVETSPADLLIVSSSGGTLSFEWNPAVTSSDSISGGGGVKISLPASQLKSVTVGSDTVAQVLDGFTSVTSVESNDSSTLRATFTSSSSTDFTVDAHDSSEMYVKSNVAVTGGKISDSSQAWVETPSFSGVDVSDSGELEVLGDVGGGSLSDSATLTVTGTITGSLNGSSSADVSASSGCDNFSSSDSASCDTGSQSVVVDVSNQGETMTGTTSACGGWSFGWSSSATDSKITTTTVAAIAAATTGAVAALLI
;
A
#
# COMPACT_ATOMS: atom_id res chain seq x y z
N MET A 1 -54.56 29.12 56.41
CA MET A 1 -54.65 27.71 56.83
C MET A 1 -55.22 26.91 55.67
N SER A 2 -54.37 26.22 54.91
CA SER A 2 -54.78 25.30 53.86
C SER A 2 -53.80 24.15 53.89
N ALA A 3 -54.33 22.96 54.14
CA ALA A 3 -53.60 21.71 54.21
C ALA A 3 -53.25 21.24 52.79
N LYS A 4 -52.00 20.82 52.59
CA LYS A 4 -51.64 19.89 51.50
C LYS A 4 -50.77 18.76 52.04
N PRO A 5 -50.95 17.53 51.53
CA PRO A 5 -50.41 16.33 52.13
C PRO A 5 -49.07 15.88 51.54
N ARG A 6 -48.38 15.16 52.41
CA ARG A 6 -47.28 14.17 52.32
C ARG A 6 -46.82 13.61 50.97
N GLU A 7 -45.48 13.51 50.91
CA GLU A 7 -44.65 12.33 50.57
C GLU A 7 -44.87 11.60 49.23
N ALA A 8 -43.89 11.78 48.33
CA ALA A 8 -43.29 10.72 47.52
C ALA A 8 -41.99 11.25 46.88
N ILE A 9 -40.94 11.45 47.68
CA ILE A 9 -39.57 11.65 47.18
C ILE A 9 -38.69 10.62 47.88
N GLY A 10 -38.33 9.58 47.16
CA GLY A 10 -37.45 8.51 47.61
C GLY A 10 -37.65 7.33 46.70
N TYR A 11 -36.57 6.78 46.16
CA TYR A 11 -36.50 5.69 45.17
C TYR A 11 -36.64 6.08 43.70
N LEU A 12 -35.80 6.99 43.22
CA LEU A 12 -35.37 6.95 41.81
C LEU A 12 -33.96 7.51 41.60
N ASN A 13 -33.04 7.23 42.52
CA ASN A 13 -31.66 7.73 42.41
C ASN A 13 -30.58 6.75 42.93
N PHE A 14 -30.87 5.44 42.87
CA PHE A 14 -29.92 4.40 43.31
C PHE A 14 -29.80 3.22 42.34
N TYR A 15 -30.15 3.40 41.07
CA TYR A 15 -29.96 2.38 40.03
C TYR A 15 -29.20 2.88 38.79
N PHE A 16 -28.62 4.09 38.84
CA PHE A 16 -27.84 4.66 37.74
C PHE A 16 -26.33 4.79 38.03
N LYS A 17 -25.86 4.29 39.17
CA LYS A 17 -24.43 4.38 39.57
C LYS A 17 -23.73 3.06 39.87
N VAL A 18 -24.35 1.92 39.58
CA VAL A 18 -23.73 0.58 39.77
C VAL A 18 -23.60 -0.24 38.48
N VAL A 19 -23.95 0.33 37.32
CA VAL A 19 -23.78 -0.34 36.00
C VAL A 19 -22.73 0.36 35.11
N MET A 20 -22.09 1.43 35.57
CA MET A 20 -21.00 2.11 34.83
C MET A 20 -19.64 1.98 35.55
N ALA A 21 -19.32 0.78 36.03
CA ALA A 21 -17.99 0.49 36.58
C ALA A 21 -17.44 -0.90 36.18
N HIS A 22 -18.08 -1.60 35.25
CA HIS A 22 -17.68 -2.96 34.84
C HIS A 22 -17.93 -3.22 33.34
N TRP A 23 -17.57 -2.26 32.48
CA TRP A 23 -17.56 -2.47 31.04
C TRP A 23 -16.36 -1.76 30.39
N VAL A 24 -15.17 -2.10 30.89
CA VAL A 24 -13.91 -1.92 30.17
C VAL A 24 -13.31 -3.33 30.07
N HIS A 25 -13.87 -4.17 29.22
CA HIS A 25 -13.21 -5.41 28.83
C HIS A 25 -13.52 -5.72 27.38
N HIS A 26 -12.46 -5.60 26.59
CA HIS A 26 -12.26 -6.28 25.30
C HIS A 26 -13.39 -6.11 24.29
N GLN A 27 -13.44 -4.94 23.65
CA GLN A 27 -13.71 -4.99 22.21
C GLN A 27 -12.43 -5.50 21.56
N GLN A 28 -12.31 -6.83 21.42
CA GLN A 28 -11.49 -7.38 20.35
C GLN A 28 -12.22 -7.00 19.07
N ALA A 29 -11.94 -5.79 18.58
CA ALA A 29 -12.33 -5.37 17.26
C ALA A 29 -11.50 -6.20 16.28
N LEU A 30 -11.96 -7.42 16.01
CA LEU A 30 -11.51 -8.18 14.86
C LEU A 30 -12.14 -7.51 13.62
N MET A 31 -11.56 -6.37 13.23
CA MET A 31 -11.92 -5.67 12.01
C MET A 31 -11.13 -6.33 10.88
N VAL A 32 -11.61 -7.47 10.40
CA VAL A 32 -11.06 -8.05 9.17
C VAL A 32 -11.71 -7.34 7.99
N LEU A 33 -11.08 -6.25 7.55
CA LEU A 33 -11.44 -5.58 6.31
C LEU A 33 -10.75 -6.31 5.15
N PHE A 34 -11.45 -7.26 4.53
CA PHE A 34 -11.00 -7.86 3.27
C PHE A 34 -11.33 -6.90 2.11
N VAL A 35 -10.35 -6.13 1.66
CA VAL A 35 -10.40 -5.46 0.35
C VAL A 35 -9.81 -6.43 -0.69
N VAL A 36 -10.62 -7.37 -1.17
CA VAL A 36 -10.29 -8.11 -2.40
C VAL A 36 -10.83 -7.30 -3.56
N GLY A 37 -10.07 -6.27 -3.94
CA GLY A 37 -10.27 -5.58 -5.20
C GLY A 37 -9.78 -6.49 -6.32
N SER A 38 -10.66 -7.30 -6.91
CA SER A 38 -10.36 -7.98 -8.17
C SER A 38 -10.45 -6.94 -9.28
N PHE A 39 -9.30 -6.41 -9.70
CA PHE A 39 -9.20 -5.55 -10.87
C PHE A 39 -9.57 -6.39 -12.10
N MET A 40 -10.46 -5.88 -12.95
CA MET A 40 -10.75 -6.52 -14.24
C MET A 40 -9.54 -6.31 -15.14
N ALA A 41 -8.53 -7.15 -14.95
CA ALA A 41 -7.45 -7.39 -15.87
C ALA A 41 -8.05 -7.72 -17.24
N SER A 42 -7.87 -6.83 -18.23
CA SER A 42 -8.03 -7.26 -19.62
C SER A 42 -6.83 -8.11 -19.99
N ALA A 43 -7.10 -9.33 -20.44
CA ALA A 43 -6.10 -10.21 -21.00
C ALA A 43 -5.40 -9.52 -22.19
N ASP A 44 -4.07 -9.44 -22.11
CA ASP A 44 -3.12 -9.23 -23.20
C ASP A 44 -3.49 -8.13 -24.20
N GLY A 45 -3.17 -6.87 -23.84
CA GLY A 45 -3.04 -5.83 -24.86
C GLY A 45 -2.01 -6.23 -25.92
N ASN A 46 -2.22 -5.83 -27.18
CA ASN A 46 -1.18 -5.98 -28.21
C ASN A 46 -0.06 -4.97 -27.92
N PHE A 47 0.89 -5.37 -27.07
CA PHE A 47 2.04 -4.57 -26.71
C PHE A 47 2.96 -4.34 -27.91
N THR A 48 3.39 -3.09 -28.09
CA THR A 48 4.31 -2.68 -29.15
C THR A 48 5.59 -2.16 -28.53
N LEU A 49 6.72 -2.69 -29.01
CA LEU A 49 8.05 -2.34 -28.52
C LEU A 49 8.44 -0.90 -28.90
N ILE A 50 8.88 -0.13 -27.91
CA ILE A 50 9.56 1.15 -28.06
C ILE A 50 11.06 0.89 -28.14
N THR A 51 11.69 1.32 -29.22
CA THR A 51 13.13 1.09 -29.46
C THR A 51 14.00 2.31 -29.19
N ASP A 52 13.42 3.50 -29.24
CA ASP A 52 14.14 4.75 -29.00
C ASP A 52 14.27 5.05 -27.50
N GLY A 53 15.44 5.56 -27.09
CA GLY A 53 15.67 6.03 -25.72
C GLY A 53 15.88 4.96 -24.65
N VAL A 54 15.84 3.66 -25.02
CA VAL A 54 16.05 2.54 -24.10
C VAL A 54 17.51 2.06 -24.15
N GLU A 55 18.25 2.23 -23.06
CA GLU A 55 19.63 1.76 -22.92
C GLU A 55 19.72 0.42 -22.18
N ASN A 56 20.72 -0.41 -22.52
CA ASN A 56 20.95 -1.68 -21.83
C ASN A 56 21.58 -1.52 -20.43
N SER A 57 21.98 -0.31 -20.03
CA SER A 57 22.60 0.00 -18.74
C SER A 57 21.62 0.48 -17.66
N ILE A 58 20.31 0.43 -17.93
CA ILE A 58 19.29 0.89 -16.97
C ILE A 58 19.27 0.02 -15.73
N THR A 59 19.49 0.60 -14.56
CA THR A 59 19.35 -0.10 -13.26
C THR A 59 18.16 0.41 -12.45
N SER A 60 17.57 1.53 -12.85
CA SER A 60 16.53 2.21 -12.09
C SER A 60 15.38 2.61 -12.99
N ILE A 61 14.15 2.47 -12.51
CA ILE A 61 12.93 2.86 -13.23
C ILE A 61 12.24 3.96 -12.44
N ASN A 62 11.96 5.08 -13.09
CA ASN A 62 11.19 6.18 -12.52
C ASN A 62 9.88 6.33 -13.31
N ILE A 63 8.79 5.77 -12.78
CA ILE A 63 7.44 5.88 -13.33
C ILE A 63 6.81 7.17 -12.81
N ASN A 64 7.16 8.27 -13.47
CA ASN A 64 6.57 9.57 -13.23
C ASN A 64 6.38 10.27 -14.59
N PRO A 65 5.38 9.81 -15.39
CA PRO A 65 5.24 10.25 -16.78
C PRO A 65 4.89 11.74 -16.86
N ASP A 66 5.76 12.53 -17.48
CA ASP A 66 5.56 13.98 -17.61
C ASP A 66 4.36 14.32 -18.51
N CYS A 67 3.56 15.31 -18.11
CA CYS A 67 2.42 15.83 -18.86
C CYS A 67 2.75 17.12 -19.65
N LYS A 68 4.00 17.61 -19.66
CA LYS A 68 4.38 18.93 -20.23
C LYS A 68 3.84 19.23 -21.63
N THR A 69 3.68 18.22 -22.48
CA THR A 69 3.20 18.38 -23.86
C THR A 69 1.76 17.89 -24.08
N ALA A 70 1.23 17.05 -23.18
CA ALA A 70 -0.11 16.52 -23.25
C ALA A 70 -1.10 17.51 -22.61
N LYS A 71 -1.81 18.30 -23.42
CA LYS A 71 -3.01 19.00 -22.95
C LYS A 71 -4.15 17.99 -22.87
N GLY A 72 -4.51 17.55 -21.68
CA GLY A 72 -5.70 16.73 -21.48
C GLY A 72 -5.52 15.63 -20.46
N ASP A 73 -6.12 14.50 -20.78
CA ASP A 73 -6.40 13.38 -19.91
C ASP A 73 -5.46 12.22 -20.28
N ALA A 74 -4.68 11.69 -19.34
CA ALA A 74 -3.84 10.51 -19.55
C ALA A 74 -4.66 9.23 -19.38
N PRO A 75 -4.37 8.15 -20.12
CA PRO A 75 -5.02 6.87 -19.88
C PRO A 75 -4.76 6.38 -18.46
N ASN A 76 -5.78 5.77 -17.87
CA ASN A 76 -5.54 4.85 -16.77
C ASN A 76 -4.68 3.69 -17.27
N THR A 77 -3.47 3.57 -16.74
CA THR A 77 -2.40 2.74 -17.29
C THR A 77 -1.82 1.88 -16.19
N MET A 78 -1.79 0.57 -16.41
CA MET A 78 -1.00 -0.35 -15.56
C MET A 78 0.44 -0.37 -16.03
N TRP A 79 1.38 -0.19 -15.11
CA TRP A 79 2.80 -0.39 -15.36
C TRP A 79 3.24 -1.75 -14.82
N THR A 80 3.72 -2.64 -15.67
CA THR A 80 4.13 -4.00 -15.29
C THR A 80 5.62 -4.17 -15.56
N ILE A 81 6.41 -4.35 -14.49
CA ILE A 81 7.84 -4.58 -14.55
C ILE A 81 8.11 -6.07 -14.34
N VAL A 82 8.78 -6.71 -15.31
CA VAL A 82 9.02 -8.16 -15.33
C VAL A 82 10.49 -8.49 -15.56
N PRO A 83 11.03 -9.58 -14.97
CA PRO A 83 12.34 -10.07 -15.36
C PRO A 83 12.30 -10.54 -16.83
N GLY A 84 13.37 -10.26 -17.57
CA GLY A 84 13.56 -10.70 -18.95
C GLY A 84 14.95 -11.30 -19.17
N ASP A 85 15.07 -12.19 -20.16
CA ASP A 85 16.32 -12.87 -20.50
C ASP A 85 17.23 -12.06 -21.45
N GLY A 86 16.77 -10.89 -21.90
CA GLY A 86 17.42 -10.05 -22.90
C GLY A 86 17.92 -8.72 -22.34
N GLY A 87 18.15 -7.76 -23.25
CA GLY A 87 18.37 -6.37 -22.87
C GLY A 87 17.10 -5.73 -22.28
N VAL A 88 17.18 -4.43 -22.00
CA VAL A 88 16.05 -3.67 -21.47
C VAL A 88 15.04 -3.44 -22.60
N GLN A 89 13.75 -3.69 -22.35
CA GLN A 89 12.68 -3.48 -23.31
C GLN A 89 11.53 -2.74 -22.65
N VAL A 90 10.91 -1.83 -23.39
CA VAL A 90 9.69 -1.13 -23.00
C VAL A 90 8.66 -1.35 -24.09
N GLU A 91 7.51 -1.87 -23.73
CA GLU A 91 6.40 -2.11 -24.64
C GLU A 91 5.15 -1.41 -24.14
N THR A 92 4.32 -0.88 -25.03
CA THR A 92 3.09 -0.19 -24.64
C THR A 92 1.88 -0.71 -25.41
N SER A 93 0.72 -0.63 -24.76
CA SER A 93 -0.59 -0.83 -25.37
C SER A 93 -1.51 0.32 -24.94
N PRO A 94 -2.00 1.17 -25.85
CA PRO A 94 -1.75 1.16 -27.29
C PRO A 94 -0.28 1.43 -27.67
N ALA A 95 0.05 1.20 -28.94
CA ALA A 95 1.40 1.48 -29.47
C ALA A 95 1.77 2.97 -29.28
N ASP A 96 3.05 3.22 -29.05
CA ASP A 96 3.64 4.57 -28.91
C ASP A 96 3.00 5.43 -27.81
N LEU A 97 2.42 4.81 -26.77
CA LEU A 97 1.73 5.53 -25.70
C LEU A 97 2.65 6.50 -24.95
N LEU A 98 3.95 6.17 -24.90
CA LEU A 98 4.97 6.91 -24.17
C LEU A 98 6.12 7.34 -25.08
N ILE A 99 6.77 8.41 -24.67
CA ILE A 99 8.12 8.78 -25.08
C ILE A 99 9.04 8.33 -23.95
N VAL A 100 10.08 7.56 -24.29
CA VAL A 100 11.01 6.99 -23.33
C VAL A 100 12.35 7.72 -23.42
N SER A 101 12.94 8.00 -22.27
CA SER A 101 14.29 8.57 -22.17
C SER A 101 15.10 7.87 -21.08
N SER A 102 16.42 7.90 -21.22
CA SER A 102 17.35 7.33 -20.26
C SER A 102 18.45 8.33 -19.92
N SER A 103 18.79 8.40 -18.63
CA SER A 103 19.87 9.24 -18.14
C SER A 103 20.43 8.67 -16.85
N GLY A 104 21.75 8.52 -16.78
CA GLY A 104 22.43 8.06 -15.56
C GLY A 104 22.05 6.65 -15.10
N GLY A 105 21.57 5.78 -15.99
CA GLY A 105 21.06 4.45 -15.64
C GLY A 105 19.61 4.44 -15.15
N THR A 106 18.90 5.56 -15.25
CA THR A 106 17.48 5.67 -14.91
C THR A 106 16.64 5.79 -16.17
N LEU A 107 15.59 4.98 -16.24
CA LEU A 107 14.55 5.05 -17.27
C LEU A 107 13.44 6.02 -16.83
N SER A 108 13.02 6.91 -17.72
CA SER A 108 12.00 7.92 -17.45
C SER A 108 11.05 8.07 -18.63
N PHE A 109 9.84 8.56 -18.36
CA PHE A 109 8.73 8.52 -19.30
C PHE A 109 8.08 9.89 -19.46
N GLU A 110 7.55 10.16 -20.64
CA GLU A 110 6.65 11.27 -20.95
C GLU A 110 5.46 10.72 -21.73
N TRP A 111 4.27 11.25 -21.50
CA TRP A 111 3.10 10.86 -22.30
C TRP A 111 3.27 11.31 -23.76
N ASN A 112 3.02 10.42 -24.72
CA ASN A 112 3.06 10.82 -26.13
C ASN A 112 1.76 11.56 -26.51
N PRO A 113 1.79 12.89 -26.74
CA PRO A 113 0.58 13.67 -27.02
C PRO A 113 -0.13 13.23 -28.31
N ALA A 114 0.58 12.64 -29.28
CA ALA A 114 -0.02 12.14 -30.51
C ALA A 114 -0.94 10.94 -30.27
N VAL A 115 -0.64 10.15 -29.24
CA VAL A 115 -1.50 9.06 -28.79
C VAL A 115 -2.49 9.61 -27.78
N THR A 116 -2.03 10.26 -26.70
CA THR A 116 -2.85 10.67 -25.55
C THR A 116 -4.01 11.63 -25.86
N SER A 117 -3.90 12.42 -26.93
CA SER A 117 -4.97 13.34 -27.38
C SER A 117 -6.07 12.68 -28.23
N SER A 118 -5.97 11.39 -28.53
CA SER A 118 -6.95 10.68 -29.36
C SER A 118 -8.15 10.17 -28.53
N ASP A 119 -9.36 10.29 -29.07
CA ASP A 119 -10.60 9.79 -28.43
C ASP A 119 -10.57 8.26 -28.14
N SER A 120 -9.61 7.53 -28.74
CA SER A 120 -9.39 6.09 -28.59
C SER A 120 -8.88 5.64 -27.22
N ILE A 121 -8.52 6.55 -26.32
CA ILE A 121 -7.89 6.20 -25.03
C ILE A 121 -8.88 5.96 -23.89
N SER A 122 -10.16 6.15 -24.16
CA SER A 122 -11.24 5.81 -23.22
C SER A 122 -11.23 4.35 -22.73
N GLY A 123 -10.42 3.47 -23.33
CA GLY A 123 -10.22 2.07 -22.92
C GLY A 123 -9.15 1.83 -21.85
N GLY A 124 -8.32 2.83 -21.51
CA GLY A 124 -7.12 2.66 -20.67
C GLY A 124 -5.90 2.14 -21.44
N GLY A 125 -4.88 1.70 -20.71
CA GLY A 125 -3.60 1.30 -21.29
C GLY A 125 -2.77 0.37 -20.40
N GLY A 126 -1.63 -0.05 -20.95
CA GLY A 126 -0.63 -0.85 -20.27
C GLY A 126 0.76 -0.53 -20.75
N VAL A 127 1.73 -0.63 -19.85
CA VAL A 127 3.15 -0.50 -20.11
C VAL A 127 3.84 -1.72 -19.53
N LYS A 128 4.65 -2.41 -20.33
CA LYS A 128 5.43 -3.56 -19.93
C LYS A 128 6.90 -3.22 -20.03
N ILE A 129 7.64 -3.38 -18.94
CA ILE A 129 9.07 -3.10 -18.88
C ILE A 129 9.77 -4.41 -18.52
N SER A 130 10.66 -4.89 -19.38
CA SER A 130 11.47 -6.08 -19.09
C SER A 130 12.95 -5.75 -19.01
N LEU A 131 13.64 -6.30 -18.01
CA LEU A 131 15.07 -6.12 -17.78
C LEU A 131 15.67 -7.40 -17.19
N PRO A 132 17.00 -7.63 -17.32
CA PRO A 132 17.65 -8.73 -16.62
C PRO A 132 17.36 -8.73 -15.12
N ALA A 133 17.11 -9.92 -14.57
CA ALA A 133 16.79 -10.12 -13.15
C ALA A 133 17.82 -9.54 -12.18
N SER A 134 19.10 -9.46 -12.57
CA SER A 134 20.20 -8.92 -11.76
C SER A 134 20.44 -7.42 -11.93
N GLN A 135 19.68 -6.77 -12.81
CA GLN A 135 19.97 -5.41 -13.23
C GLN A 135 19.09 -4.37 -12.54
N LEU A 136 17.82 -4.69 -12.26
CA LEU A 136 16.92 -3.80 -11.54
C LEU A 136 17.38 -3.62 -10.09
N LYS A 137 17.63 -2.37 -9.71
CA LYS A 137 18.03 -1.95 -8.37
C LYS A 137 16.96 -1.11 -7.67
N SER A 138 16.33 -0.18 -8.39
CA SER A 138 15.31 0.67 -7.79
C SER A 138 14.11 0.92 -8.70
N VAL A 139 12.95 1.08 -8.08
CA VAL A 139 11.69 1.46 -8.74
C VAL A 139 11.06 2.59 -7.93
N THR A 140 10.79 3.72 -8.59
CA THR A 140 10.01 4.83 -8.03
C THR A 140 8.74 4.99 -8.86
N VAL A 141 7.60 5.13 -8.20
CA VAL A 141 6.28 5.29 -8.82
C VAL A 141 5.65 6.57 -8.31
N GLY A 142 5.11 7.39 -9.22
CA GLY A 142 4.50 8.69 -8.91
C GLY A 142 3.40 9.07 -9.91
N SER A 143 3.01 10.34 -9.91
CA SER A 143 1.98 10.92 -10.79
C SER A 143 0.65 10.15 -10.81
N ASP A 144 0.13 9.76 -9.64
CA ASP A 144 -1.15 9.06 -9.48
C ASP A 144 -1.25 7.78 -10.36
N THR A 145 -0.14 7.06 -10.55
CA THR A 145 -0.08 5.85 -11.39
C THR A 145 -0.19 4.56 -10.58
N VAL A 146 -0.54 3.45 -11.26
CA VAL A 146 -0.55 2.11 -10.67
C VAL A 146 0.52 1.26 -11.32
N ALA A 147 1.40 0.69 -10.52
CA ALA A 147 2.49 -0.16 -10.98
C ALA A 147 2.54 -1.49 -10.24
N GLN A 148 3.07 -2.50 -10.93
CA GLN A 148 3.44 -3.76 -10.35
C GLN A 148 4.85 -4.20 -10.76
N VAL A 149 5.57 -4.80 -9.82
CA VAL A 149 6.86 -5.46 -10.04
C VAL A 149 6.67 -6.95 -9.77
N LEU A 150 6.76 -7.75 -10.83
CA LEU A 150 6.64 -9.20 -10.74
C LEU A 150 7.90 -9.81 -10.13
N ASP A 151 7.72 -10.98 -9.53
CA ASP A 151 8.82 -11.72 -8.90
C ASP A 151 9.90 -12.15 -9.91
N GLY A 152 11.10 -12.40 -9.39
CA GLY A 152 12.25 -12.92 -10.14
C GLY A 152 13.43 -11.97 -10.20
N PHE A 153 13.27 -10.69 -9.80
CA PHE A 153 14.42 -9.80 -9.64
C PHE A 153 15.25 -10.16 -8.40
N THR A 154 16.56 -10.04 -8.52
CA THR A 154 17.54 -10.58 -7.55
C THR A 154 18.35 -9.50 -6.83
N SER A 155 18.35 -8.27 -7.36
CA SER A 155 19.26 -7.18 -6.98
C SER A 155 18.55 -5.88 -6.57
N VAL A 156 17.25 -5.95 -6.29
CA VAL A 156 16.45 -4.77 -5.91
C VAL A 156 16.83 -4.33 -4.50
N THR A 157 17.17 -3.05 -4.37
CA THR A 157 17.59 -2.41 -3.13
C THR A 157 16.62 -1.34 -2.63
N SER A 158 15.68 -0.89 -3.46
CA SER A 158 14.72 0.14 -3.05
C SER A 158 13.46 0.10 -3.91
N VAL A 159 12.32 0.30 -3.25
CA VAL A 159 11.05 0.62 -3.90
C VAL A 159 10.43 1.84 -3.23
N GLU A 160 9.88 2.72 -4.06
CA GLU A 160 9.27 3.97 -3.60
C GLU A 160 7.94 4.22 -4.33
N SER A 161 6.93 4.69 -3.58
CA SER A 161 5.68 5.20 -4.11
C SER A 161 5.45 6.63 -3.59
N ASN A 162 5.06 7.55 -4.46
CA ASN A 162 4.74 8.94 -4.14
C ASN A 162 3.56 9.47 -4.99
N ASP A 163 3.16 10.73 -4.80
CA ASP A 163 2.11 11.40 -5.57
C ASP A 163 0.83 10.55 -5.74
N SER A 164 0.23 10.08 -4.63
CA SER A 164 -0.96 9.22 -4.60
C SER A 164 -0.94 7.98 -5.52
N SER A 165 0.26 7.50 -5.88
CA SER A 165 0.44 6.28 -6.67
C SER A 165 0.20 5.01 -5.87
N THR A 166 0.00 3.90 -6.58
CA THR A 166 -0.07 2.56 -6.00
C THR A 166 1.02 1.66 -6.56
N LEU A 167 1.83 1.04 -5.69
CA LEU A 167 2.82 0.03 -6.08
C LEU A 167 2.53 -1.34 -5.46
N ARG A 168 2.51 -2.39 -6.28
CA ARG A 168 2.50 -3.80 -5.84
C ARG A 168 3.80 -4.49 -6.25
N ALA A 169 4.59 -4.99 -5.32
CA ALA A 169 5.90 -5.54 -5.64
C ALA A 169 6.17 -6.88 -4.96
N THR A 170 6.71 -7.84 -5.72
CA THR A 170 7.14 -9.13 -5.20
C THR A 170 8.62 -9.35 -5.46
N PHE A 171 9.35 -9.70 -4.40
CA PHE A 171 10.80 -9.92 -4.39
C PHE A 171 11.12 -11.18 -3.59
N THR A 172 10.57 -12.34 -3.97
CA THR A 172 10.87 -13.60 -3.25
C THR A 172 12.11 -14.31 -3.76
N SER A 173 12.65 -13.84 -4.89
CA SER A 173 13.93 -14.26 -5.46
C SER A 173 15.10 -13.32 -5.11
N SER A 174 14.86 -12.30 -4.27
CA SER A 174 15.88 -11.32 -3.96
C SER A 174 17.02 -11.92 -3.14
N SER A 175 18.22 -11.40 -3.38
CA SER A 175 19.42 -11.68 -2.59
C SER A 175 20.04 -10.39 -2.03
N SER A 176 19.33 -9.26 -2.14
CA SER A 176 19.80 -7.99 -1.60
C SER A 176 19.92 -8.06 -0.08
N THR A 177 20.97 -7.44 0.43
CA THR A 177 21.18 -7.25 1.87
C THR A 177 20.76 -5.87 2.35
N ASP A 178 20.39 -4.99 1.43
CA ASP A 178 20.00 -3.61 1.70
C ASP A 178 18.77 -3.31 0.84
N PHE A 179 17.59 -3.37 1.46
CA PHE A 179 16.31 -3.23 0.77
C PHE A 179 15.43 -2.23 1.53
N THR A 180 15.07 -1.13 0.90
CA THR A 180 14.21 -0.09 1.49
C THR A 180 12.82 -0.04 0.86
N VAL A 181 11.84 0.40 1.65
CA VAL A 181 10.44 0.59 1.24
C VAL A 181 9.98 1.96 1.70
N ASP A 182 9.68 2.85 0.77
CA ASP A 182 9.36 4.25 1.06
C ASP A 182 8.02 4.67 0.42
N ALA A 183 7.10 5.25 1.20
CA ALA A 183 5.78 5.71 0.73
C ALA A 183 5.50 7.14 1.22
N HIS A 184 5.27 8.05 0.28
CA HIS A 184 5.00 9.46 0.57
C HIS A 184 3.80 9.99 -0.23
N ASP A 185 3.36 11.20 0.11
CA ASP A 185 2.32 11.95 -0.62
C ASP A 185 1.03 11.14 -0.87
N SER A 186 0.48 10.52 0.17
CA SER A 186 -0.78 9.75 0.14
C SER A 186 -0.78 8.55 -0.80
N SER A 187 0.37 7.89 -0.96
CA SER A 187 0.54 6.70 -1.80
C SER A 187 0.20 5.38 -1.09
N GLU A 188 0.05 4.30 -1.86
CA GLU A 188 -0.24 2.96 -1.38
C GLU A 188 0.80 1.94 -1.85
N MET A 189 1.29 1.08 -0.94
CA MET A 189 2.28 0.05 -1.29
C MET A 189 1.93 -1.33 -0.75
N TYR A 190 2.07 -2.35 -1.58
CA TYR A 190 1.97 -3.76 -1.19
C TYR A 190 3.27 -4.47 -1.58
N VAL A 191 4.08 -4.85 -0.60
CA VAL A 191 5.43 -5.38 -0.84
C VAL A 191 5.58 -6.74 -0.19
N LYS A 192 5.94 -7.76 -0.98
CA LYS A 192 6.30 -9.10 -0.48
C LYS A 192 7.76 -9.37 -0.77
N SER A 193 8.55 -9.70 0.24
CA SER A 193 9.99 -9.91 0.14
C SER A 193 10.45 -11.14 0.91
N ASN A 194 11.42 -11.90 0.37
CA ASN A 194 12.11 -12.96 1.11
C ASN A 194 13.33 -12.44 1.90
N VAL A 195 13.72 -11.18 1.72
CA VAL A 195 14.85 -10.54 2.42
C VAL A 195 14.35 -9.52 3.43
N ALA A 196 15.19 -9.22 4.42
CA ALA A 196 14.91 -8.20 5.41
C ALA A 196 14.83 -6.80 4.77
N VAL A 197 13.86 -6.00 5.21
CA VAL A 197 13.80 -4.57 4.90
C VAL A 197 14.70 -3.83 5.88
N THR A 198 15.71 -3.12 5.37
CA THR A 198 16.73 -2.45 6.18
C THR A 198 16.26 -1.10 6.72
N GLY A 199 15.35 -0.45 6.01
CA GLY A 199 14.76 0.82 6.39
C GLY A 199 13.55 1.16 5.54
N GLY A 200 12.75 2.11 6.00
CA GLY A 200 11.65 2.62 5.22
C GLY A 200 10.91 3.74 5.92
N LYS A 201 10.46 4.70 5.13
CA LYS A 201 9.72 5.86 5.60
C LYS A 201 8.32 5.89 5.01
N ILE A 202 7.31 5.96 5.86
CA ILE A 202 5.89 6.04 5.48
C ILE A 202 5.32 7.35 6.02
N SER A 203 5.01 8.30 5.15
CA SER A 203 4.55 9.64 5.56
C SER A 203 3.39 10.18 4.73
N ASP A 204 2.89 11.35 5.09
CA ASP A 204 1.90 12.13 4.35
C ASP A 204 0.60 11.35 4.06
N SER A 205 0.10 10.65 5.09
CA SER A 205 -1.08 9.77 5.02
C SER A 205 -0.95 8.60 4.03
N SER A 206 0.28 8.20 3.69
CA SER A 206 0.55 7.03 2.86
C SER A 206 0.35 5.73 3.64
N GLN A 207 0.06 4.65 2.92
CA GLN A 207 -0.22 3.33 3.49
C GLN A 207 0.70 2.29 2.87
N ALA A 208 1.27 1.41 3.69
CA ALA A 208 2.10 0.31 3.22
C ALA A 208 1.81 -1.00 3.94
N TRP A 209 1.68 -2.08 3.17
CA TRP A 209 1.54 -3.47 3.64
C TRP A 209 2.75 -4.28 3.20
N VAL A 210 3.56 -4.73 4.16
CA VAL A 210 4.86 -5.35 3.89
C VAL A 210 4.95 -6.74 4.50
N GLU A 211 5.16 -7.76 3.68
CA GLU A 211 5.52 -9.12 4.09
C GLU A 211 7.03 -9.29 3.92
N THR A 212 7.74 -9.51 5.03
CA THR A 212 9.20 -9.65 5.08
C THR A 212 9.59 -10.47 6.30
N PRO A 213 10.73 -11.19 6.30
CA PRO A 213 11.22 -11.82 7.52
C PRO A 213 11.42 -10.81 8.67
N SER A 214 11.93 -9.61 8.37
CA SER A 214 12.16 -8.56 9.37
C SER A 214 12.27 -7.17 8.74
N PHE A 215 11.85 -6.15 9.46
CA PHE A 215 11.94 -4.74 9.10
C PHE A 215 12.76 -3.98 10.16
N SER A 216 14.02 -3.64 9.90
CA SER A 216 14.92 -3.20 10.97
C SER A 216 14.73 -1.77 11.47
N GLY A 217 14.30 -0.85 10.61
CA GLY A 217 14.11 0.56 10.96
C GLY A 217 12.88 1.14 10.30
N VAL A 218 11.80 1.29 11.06
CA VAL A 218 10.57 1.92 10.58
C VAL A 218 10.56 3.41 10.97
N ASP A 219 10.17 4.27 10.04
CA ASP A 219 9.87 5.68 10.32
C ASP A 219 8.49 6.01 9.75
N VAL A 220 7.50 6.20 10.62
CA VAL A 220 6.10 6.44 10.22
C VAL A 220 5.65 7.80 10.77
N SER A 221 5.24 8.72 9.91
CA SER A 221 4.85 10.08 10.32
C SER A 221 3.62 10.57 9.58
N ASP A 222 3.11 11.74 9.98
CA ASP A 222 2.08 12.50 9.24
C ASP A 222 0.84 11.66 8.88
N SER A 223 0.33 10.92 9.85
CA SER A 223 -0.80 9.98 9.72
C SER A 223 -0.56 8.84 8.73
N GLY A 224 0.69 8.49 8.45
CA GLY A 224 1.07 7.30 7.69
C GLY A 224 0.70 6.01 8.42
N GLU A 225 0.47 4.95 7.65
CA GLU A 225 0.07 3.64 8.15
C GLU A 225 0.98 2.54 7.59
N LEU A 226 1.55 1.75 8.48
CA LEU A 226 2.42 0.62 8.12
C LEU A 226 1.90 -0.67 8.75
N GLU A 227 1.62 -1.67 7.92
CA GLU A 227 1.31 -3.03 8.34
C GLU A 227 2.46 -3.99 7.97
N VAL A 228 3.00 -4.69 8.96
CA VAL A 228 4.13 -5.62 8.78
C VAL A 228 3.73 -7.05 9.12
N LEU A 229 3.78 -7.90 8.09
CA LEU A 229 3.82 -9.36 8.22
C LEU A 229 5.27 -9.82 8.38
N GLY A 230 5.79 -9.74 9.61
CA GLY A 230 7.20 -9.97 9.93
C GLY A 230 7.60 -9.42 11.30
N ASP A 231 8.88 -9.58 11.66
CA ASP A 231 9.47 -8.94 12.84
C ASP A 231 9.82 -7.46 12.58
N VAL A 232 9.83 -6.62 13.61
CA VAL A 232 10.26 -5.21 13.52
C VAL A 232 11.45 -4.97 14.45
N GLY A 233 12.51 -4.35 13.94
CA GLY A 233 13.76 -4.09 14.67
C GLY A 233 13.74 -2.84 15.53
N GLY A 234 12.76 -1.95 15.35
CA GLY A 234 12.66 -0.67 16.05
C GLY A 234 12.36 0.47 15.07
N GLY A 235 12.30 1.70 15.58
CA GLY A 235 11.96 2.85 14.77
C GLY A 235 11.35 4.05 15.50
N SER A 236 10.73 4.93 14.72
CA SER A 236 9.98 6.10 15.17
C SER A 236 8.57 6.13 14.57
N LEU A 237 7.61 6.60 15.38
CA LEU A 237 6.26 6.93 14.95
C LEU A 237 5.87 8.32 15.47
N SER A 238 5.30 9.17 14.63
CA SER A 238 4.80 10.48 15.03
C SER A 238 3.52 10.88 14.28
N ASP A 239 2.90 11.95 14.76
CA ASP A 239 1.83 12.69 14.09
C ASP A 239 0.64 11.82 13.65
N SER A 240 0.11 11.05 14.61
CA SER A 240 -0.99 10.09 14.42
C SER A 240 -0.66 8.92 13.48
N ALA A 241 0.63 8.60 13.32
CA ALA A 241 1.08 7.41 12.60
C ALA A 241 0.56 6.12 13.24
N THR A 242 0.30 5.13 12.40
CA THR A 242 -0.16 3.80 12.81
C THR A 242 0.82 2.71 12.37
N LEU A 243 1.14 1.78 13.27
CA LEU A 243 1.93 0.59 12.96
C LEU A 243 1.24 -0.68 13.47
N THR A 244 0.99 -1.63 12.57
CA THR A 244 0.50 -2.96 12.92
C THR A 244 1.57 -4.01 12.63
N VAL A 245 1.92 -4.84 13.62
CA VAL A 245 2.96 -5.87 13.51
C VAL A 245 2.42 -7.23 13.94
N THR A 246 2.57 -8.22 13.07
CA THR A 246 2.20 -9.62 13.38
C THR A 246 3.32 -10.44 14.02
N GLY A 247 4.58 -10.02 13.87
CA GLY A 247 5.76 -10.64 14.50
C GLY A 247 6.22 -9.95 15.78
N THR A 248 7.52 -10.04 16.05
CA THR A 248 8.14 -9.51 17.26
C THR A 248 8.76 -8.13 17.05
N ILE A 249 8.46 -7.18 17.94
CA ILE A 249 9.24 -5.93 18.03
C ILE A 249 10.49 -6.23 18.86
N THR A 250 11.66 -6.30 18.23
CA THR A 250 12.91 -6.78 18.83
C THR A 250 13.85 -5.68 19.34
N GLY A 251 13.70 -4.44 18.84
CA GLY A 251 14.45 -3.28 19.32
C GLY A 251 13.55 -2.09 19.62
N SER A 252 14.17 -0.98 20.03
CA SER A 252 13.45 0.17 20.58
C SER A 252 12.56 0.86 19.55
N LEU A 253 11.28 0.99 19.87
CA LEU A 253 10.29 1.69 19.08
C LEU A 253 9.81 2.92 19.86
N ASN A 254 9.92 4.10 19.26
CA ASN A 254 9.54 5.36 19.91
C ASN A 254 8.29 5.94 19.26
N GLY A 255 7.22 6.16 20.01
CA GLY A 255 6.00 6.81 19.52
C GLY A 255 5.79 8.20 20.14
N SER A 256 5.32 9.16 19.37
CA SER A 256 4.92 10.50 19.84
C SER A 256 3.62 10.97 19.18
N SER A 257 3.06 12.11 19.61
CA SER A 257 1.97 12.79 18.90
C SER A 257 0.76 11.89 18.53
N SER A 258 0.24 11.13 19.50
CA SER A 258 -0.87 10.18 19.30
C SER A 258 -0.60 9.04 18.30
N ALA A 259 0.68 8.67 18.09
CA ALA A 259 1.00 7.48 17.33
C ALA A 259 0.45 6.21 18.00
N ASP A 260 -0.04 5.27 17.19
CA ASP A 260 -0.67 4.04 17.65
C ASP A 260 0.09 2.82 17.13
N VAL A 261 0.43 1.90 18.04
CA VAL A 261 1.11 0.64 17.73
C VAL A 261 0.25 -0.54 18.12
N SER A 262 0.06 -1.49 17.21
CA SER A 262 -0.63 -2.75 17.46
C SER A 262 0.33 -3.92 17.21
N ALA A 263 0.70 -4.67 18.25
CA ALA A 263 1.67 -5.76 18.15
C ALA A 263 1.18 -7.06 18.77
N SER A 264 1.41 -8.19 18.09
CA SER A 264 1.05 -9.52 18.60
C SER A 264 1.93 -10.00 19.77
N SER A 265 3.19 -9.58 19.76
CA SER A 265 4.26 -10.04 20.64
C SER A 265 4.35 -9.27 21.97
N GLY A 266 3.65 -8.13 22.09
CA GLY A 266 3.72 -7.25 23.25
C GLY A 266 4.24 -5.85 22.94
N CYS A 267 4.26 -4.99 23.95
CA CYS A 267 4.69 -3.58 23.88
C CYS A 267 5.96 -3.30 24.70
N ASP A 268 6.72 -4.33 25.09
CA ASP A 268 7.86 -4.19 26.01
C ASP A 268 8.98 -3.28 25.48
N ASN A 269 9.12 -3.20 24.15
CA ASN A 269 10.11 -2.38 23.46
C ASN A 269 9.55 -1.04 22.95
N PHE A 270 8.31 -0.70 23.31
CA PHE A 270 7.68 0.57 22.94
C PHE A 270 7.87 1.62 24.04
N SER A 271 8.38 2.78 23.65
CA SER A 271 8.50 3.97 24.48
C SER A 271 7.62 5.07 23.89
N SER A 272 6.65 5.56 24.65
CA SER A 272 5.82 6.68 24.22
C SER A 272 6.24 8.01 24.86
N SER A 273 6.13 9.07 24.06
CA SER A 273 5.90 10.43 24.55
C SER A 273 4.45 10.84 24.26
N ASP A 274 3.95 11.79 25.04
CA ASP A 274 2.61 12.38 24.86
C ASP A 274 1.48 11.34 24.96
N SER A 275 0.57 11.34 23.98
CA SER A 275 -0.61 10.48 23.88
C SER A 275 -0.40 9.21 23.05
N ALA A 276 0.85 8.88 22.67
CA ALA A 276 1.11 7.69 21.89
C ALA A 276 0.77 6.41 22.68
N SER A 277 0.19 5.44 21.99
CA SER A 277 -0.36 4.23 22.59
C SER A 277 0.20 2.97 21.94
N CYS A 278 0.20 1.88 22.71
CA CYS A 278 0.53 0.56 22.19
C CYS A 278 -0.42 -0.47 22.77
N ASP A 279 -1.08 -1.21 21.88
CA ASP A 279 -2.02 -2.25 22.20
C ASP A 279 -1.49 -3.62 21.78
N THR A 280 -1.80 -4.61 22.62
CA THR A 280 -1.43 -6.01 22.39
C THR A 280 -2.67 -6.81 21.99
N GLY A 281 -2.53 -7.66 20.97
CA GLY A 281 -3.63 -8.52 20.54
C GLY A 281 -3.26 -9.33 19.31
N SER A 282 -4.07 -10.34 18.98
CA SER A 282 -3.89 -11.07 17.73
C SER A 282 -4.10 -10.12 16.55
N GLN A 283 -3.03 -9.89 15.80
CA GLN A 283 -3.06 -9.10 14.57
C GLN A 283 -3.10 -10.03 13.36
N SER A 284 -3.76 -9.58 12.29
CA SER A 284 -3.78 -10.27 11.00
C SER A 284 -3.51 -9.26 9.91
N VAL A 285 -2.33 -9.37 9.30
CA VAL A 285 -1.93 -8.58 8.15
C VAL A 285 -2.01 -9.49 6.93
N VAL A 286 -2.69 -9.03 5.87
CA VAL A 286 -2.79 -9.75 4.60
C VAL A 286 -2.16 -8.89 3.52
N VAL A 287 -1.04 -9.38 2.96
CA VAL A 287 -0.36 -8.70 1.86
C VAL A 287 -0.77 -9.37 0.55
N ASP A 288 -1.62 -8.68 -0.22
CA ASP A 288 -2.06 -9.15 -1.53
C ASP A 288 -1.24 -8.52 -2.65
N VAL A 289 -0.31 -9.31 -3.18
CA VAL A 289 0.50 -8.97 -4.37
C VAL A 289 0.07 -9.82 -5.58
N SER A 290 -1.13 -10.39 -5.57
CA SER A 290 -1.61 -11.20 -6.69
C SER A 290 -1.64 -10.38 -7.98
N ASN A 291 -1.25 -11.06 -9.07
CA ASN A 291 -0.99 -10.48 -10.37
C ASN A 291 -2.17 -9.62 -10.83
N GLN A 292 -1.89 -8.35 -11.11
CA GLN A 292 -2.84 -7.47 -11.75
C GLN A 292 -2.75 -7.66 -13.27
N GLY A 293 -3.83 -7.37 -13.99
CA GLY A 293 -3.78 -7.41 -15.45
C GLY A 293 -2.68 -6.51 -15.98
N GLU A 294 -2.01 -6.90 -17.07
CA GLU A 294 -0.98 -6.06 -17.70
C GLU A 294 -1.55 -4.75 -18.28
N THR A 295 -2.88 -4.62 -18.33
CA THR A 295 -3.61 -3.42 -18.74
C THR A 295 -4.68 -3.07 -17.70
N MET A 296 -4.92 -1.77 -17.53
CA MET A 296 -6.07 -1.27 -16.78
C MET A 296 -7.15 -0.79 -17.74
N THR A 297 -8.40 -1.12 -17.43
CA THR A 297 -9.58 -0.56 -18.09
C THR A 297 -10.12 0.59 -17.25
N GLY A 298 -10.59 1.68 -17.87
CA GLY A 298 -11.30 2.74 -17.15
C GLY A 298 -10.99 4.14 -17.65
N THR A 299 -11.53 5.13 -16.95
CA THR A 299 -11.42 6.55 -17.30
C THR A 299 -10.04 7.12 -17.04
N THR A 300 -9.75 8.20 -17.73
CA THR A 300 -8.50 8.95 -17.72
C THR A 300 -8.15 9.60 -16.38
N SER A 301 -6.86 9.82 -16.13
CA SER A 301 -6.36 10.72 -15.08
C SER A 301 -6.08 12.10 -15.67
N ALA A 302 -6.36 13.16 -14.92
CA ALA A 302 -6.14 14.52 -15.42
C ALA A 302 -4.64 14.83 -15.50
N CYS A 303 -4.12 15.10 -16.70
CA CYS A 303 -2.73 15.48 -16.90
C CYS A 303 -2.61 17.02 -16.83
N GLY A 304 -2.10 17.55 -15.72
CA GLY A 304 -1.71 18.96 -15.62
C GLY A 304 -2.88 19.95 -15.67
N GLY A 305 -3.49 20.20 -14.51
CA GLY A 305 -4.44 21.30 -14.32
C GLY A 305 -4.27 21.93 -12.95
N TRP A 306 -3.54 23.05 -12.87
CA TRP A 306 -3.70 24.02 -11.78
C TRP A 306 -5.07 24.70 -11.92
N SER A 307 -6.15 23.94 -11.75
CA SER A 307 -7.50 24.48 -11.66
C SER A 307 -7.76 24.89 -10.21
N PHE A 308 -7.50 26.17 -9.92
CA PHE A 308 -8.16 26.87 -8.81
C PHE A 308 -9.68 26.77 -9.03
N GLY A 309 -10.34 25.83 -8.36
CA GLY A 309 -11.79 25.68 -8.46
C GLY A 309 -12.28 24.36 -7.90
N TRP A 310 -12.83 24.44 -6.68
CA TRP A 310 -13.62 23.46 -5.93
C TRP A 310 -13.97 22.10 -6.56
N SER A 311 -13.80 21.09 -5.70
CA SER A 311 -14.05 19.66 -5.88
C SER A 311 -13.22 19.02 -6.98
N SER A 312 -12.00 18.60 -6.62
CA SER A 312 -11.57 17.28 -7.04
C SER A 312 -12.66 16.32 -6.56
N SER A 313 -13.55 15.91 -7.46
CA SER A 313 -13.90 14.51 -7.41
C SER A 313 -12.56 13.83 -7.63
N ALA A 314 -11.90 13.42 -6.53
CA ALA A 314 -11.09 12.22 -6.60
C ALA A 314 -11.95 11.29 -7.45
N THR A 315 -11.45 10.91 -8.61
CA THR A 315 -12.00 9.78 -9.30
C THR A 315 -11.87 8.70 -8.25
N ASP A 316 -12.99 8.46 -7.57
CA ASP A 316 -13.25 7.30 -6.77
C ASP A 316 -12.97 6.23 -7.82
N SER A 317 -11.72 5.78 -7.90
CA SER A 317 -11.34 4.46 -8.35
C SER A 317 -12.08 3.59 -7.38
N LYS A 318 -13.40 3.54 -7.56
CA LYS A 318 -14.32 2.92 -6.65
C LYS A 318 -14.11 1.48 -7.02
N ILE A 319 -13.11 0.93 -6.35
CA ILE A 319 -12.77 -0.47 -6.31
C ILE A 319 -14.13 -1.13 -6.20
N THR A 320 -14.57 -1.74 -7.30
CA THR A 320 -15.81 -2.48 -7.26
C THR A 320 -15.45 -3.75 -6.54
N THR A 321 -15.44 -3.66 -5.21
CA THR A 321 -15.09 -4.74 -4.30
C THR A 321 -16.13 -5.83 -4.52
N THR A 322 -15.77 -6.86 -5.27
CA THR A 322 -16.60 -8.06 -5.33
C THR A 322 -16.41 -8.73 -4.00
N THR A 323 -17.44 -8.68 -3.15
CA THR A 323 -17.41 -9.26 -1.80
C THR A 323 -17.24 -10.77 -1.94
N VAL A 324 -16.00 -11.27 -1.84
CA VAL A 324 -15.75 -12.70 -1.69
C VAL A 324 -16.09 -13.02 -0.24
N ALA A 325 -17.21 -13.73 -0.04
CA ALA A 325 -17.62 -14.19 1.28
C ALA A 325 -16.49 -15.02 1.92
N ALA A 326 -15.92 -14.52 3.00
CA ALA A 326 -14.97 -15.26 3.81
C ALA A 326 -15.63 -16.55 4.31
N ILE A 327 -15.09 -17.70 3.90
CA ILE A 327 -15.44 -18.99 4.49
C ILE A 327 -14.76 -19.02 5.86
N ALA A 328 -15.51 -18.70 6.92
CA ALA A 328 -15.08 -18.96 8.27
C ALA A 328 -14.91 -20.48 8.45
N ALA A 329 -13.66 -20.95 8.47
CA ALA A 329 -13.34 -22.31 8.88
C ALA A 329 -13.61 -22.45 10.38
N ALA A 330 -14.84 -22.85 10.73
CA ALA A 330 -15.18 -23.24 12.09
C ALA A 330 -14.46 -24.56 12.43
N THR A 331 -13.35 -24.48 13.17
CA THR A 331 -12.73 -25.64 13.80
C THR A 331 -13.63 -26.13 14.93
N THR A 332 -14.52 -27.09 14.64
CA THR A 332 -15.22 -27.86 15.67
C THR A 332 -14.24 -28.88 16.27
N GLY A 333 -13.75 -28.55 17.47
CA GLY A 333 -13.08 -29.51 18.33
C GLY A 333 -14.07 -30.59 18.78
N ALA A 334 -14.00 -31.76 18.15
CA ALA A 334 -14.64 -32.97 18.64
C ALA A 334 -13.69 -33.66 19.65
N VAL A 335 -13.91 -33.42 20.94
CA VAL A 335 -13.39 -34.28 22.01
C VAL A 335 -14.23 -35.57 22.00
N ALA A 336 -13.76 -36.58 21.29
CA ALA A 336 -14.25 -37.95 21.44
C ALA A 336 -13.40 -38.66 22.50
N ALA A 337 -13.81 -38.56 23.76
CA ALA A 337 -13.39 -39.51 24.79
C ALA A 337 -14.35 -40.72 24.73
N LEU A 338 -13.89 -41.80 24.08
CA LEU A 338 -14.54 -43.11 24.10
C LEU A 338 -13.63 -44.09 24.86
N LEU A 339 -14.08 -44.43 26.07
CA LEU A 339 -13.92 -45.69 26.81
C LEU A 339 -12.77 -46.65 26.42
N ILE A 340 -11.82 -46.82 27.36
CA ILE A 340 -11.51 -48.12 27.96
C ILE A 340 -11.52 -47.93 29.48
#